data_AF-A0A4Q2V9H3-F1
#
_entry.id   AF-A0A4Q2V9H3-F1
#
_cell.length_a   1.000
_cell.length_b   1.000
_cell.length_c   1.000
_cell.angle_alpha   90.00
_cell.angle_beta   90.00
_cell.angle_gamma   90.00
#
_symmetry.space_group_name_H-M   'P 1'
#
loop_
_entity.id
_entity.type
_entity.pdbx_description
1 polymer ?
#
loop_
_entity_poly.entity_id
_entity_poly.type
_entity_poly.pdbx_seq_one_letter_code
_entity_poly.pdbx_strand_id
1 'polypeptide(L)'
;METSSNTPDGLRPSQHQNGLWKDYIINVVYDRYALDGLSYTIQFFIGGPPGEDTTNFEKHNYVGHVYSFGGRHSTSEGSCKNCKGQAEAQVLSCAQVTLTIHLLHRIRDYVPDHSFEGVEEYLRRYLRWRVVKYGGEVVSEEGFKRKFSKLQISVLRGTGRIKPGNAQSAGSVSSLHSECVPLPEVTYGKPGGLRLDKAPENSEPFISQNKSAVQPLPTRLPQQAKYDLYPLTNLVYP
;
A
#
# COMPACT_ATOMS: atom_id res chain seq x y z
N MET A 1 -10.82 -31.97 22.57
CA MET A 1 -9.48 -31.70 22.03
C MET A 1 -9.51 -30.30 21.45
N GLU A 2 -9.02 -29.33 22.22
CA GLU A 2 -9.03 -27.91 21.84
C GLU A 2 -7.87 -27.62 20.88
N THR A 3 -8.20 -27.09 19.71
CA THR A 3 -7.23 -26.61 18.73
C THR A 3 -6.68 -25.26 19.18
N SER A 4 -5.54 -25.28 19.89
CA SER A 4 -4.77 -24.08 20.19
C SER A 4 -4.35 -23.39 18.88
N SER A 5 -4.83 -22.18 18.65
CA SER A 5 -4.45 -21.34 17.52
C SER A 5 -3.03 -20.81 17.72
N ASN A 6 -2.04 -21.50 17.14
CA ASN A 6 -0.64 -21.11 17.15
C ASN A 6 -0.42 -19.86 16.29
N THR A 7 -0.59 -18.69 16.91
CA THR A 7 -0.24 -17.39 16.33
C THR A 7 1.04 -16.89 17.01
N PRO A 8 1.94 -16.21 16.31
CA PRO A 8 3.20 -15.70 16.85
C PRO A 8 3.11 -14.53 17.85
N ASP A 9 3.94 -14.54 18.90
CA ASP A 9 3.85 -13.63 20.06
C ASP A 9 4.13 -12.15 19.74
N GLY A 10 4.90 -11.85 18.69
CA GLY A 10 5.20 -10.46 18.28
C GLY A 10 4.06 -9.75 17.53
N LEU A 11 3.09 -10.52 17.01
CA LEU A 11 1.96 -10.02 16.23
C LEU A 11 0.60 -10.43 16.83
N ARG A 12 0.59 -11.16 17.95
CA ARG A 12 -0.60 -11.36 18.76
C ARG A 12 -0.86 -10.14 19.65
N PRO A 13 -2.13 -9.83 19.91
CA PRO A 13 -2.49 -9.19 21.17
C PRO A 13 -2.12 -10.17 22.29
N SER A 14 -0.99 -9.96 22.95
CA SER A 14 -0.58 -10.86 24.04
C SER A 14 -1.59 -10.77 25.19
N GLN A 15 -1.94 -11.92 25.79
CA GLN A 15 -2.82 -11.95 26.97
C GLN A 15 -2.20 -11.20 28.16
N HIS A 16 -0.87 -10.99 28.14
CA HIS A 16 -0.11 -10.21 29.12
C HIS A 16 0.09 -8.74 28.73
N GLN A 17 -0.24 -8.30 27.51
CA GLN A 17 -0.23 -6.89 27.11
C GLN A 17 -1.54 -6.47 26.44
N ASN A 18 -2.54 -6.12 27.25
CA ASN A 18 -3.67 -5.21 26.96
C ASN A 18 -4.28 -5.19 25.53
N GLY A 19 -4.22 -6.29 24.77
CA GLY A 19 -4.68 -6.30 23.38
C GLY A 19 -3.85 -5.45 22.40
N LEU A 20 -2.54 -5.28 22.62
CA LEU A 20 -1.65 -4.49 21.76
C LEU A 20 -0.85 -5.36 20.77
N TRP A 21 -0.68 -4.92 19.51
CA TRP A 21 0.19 -5.55 18.52
C TRP A 21 0.93 -4.51 17.65
N LYS A 22 2.08 -4.89 17.09
CA LYS A 22 2.78 -4.06 16.11
C LYS A 22 2.14 -4.23 14.73
N ASP A 23 1.84 -3.11 14.07
CA ASP A 23 1.29 -3.10 12.71
C ASP A 23 2.30 -2.45 11.78
N TYR A 24 2.52 -3.06 10.61
CA TYR A 24 3.44 -2.60 9.60
C TYR A 24 2.69 -2.31 8.31
N ILE A 25 2.96 -1.14 7.74
CA ILE A 25 2.41 -0.72 6.44
C ILE A 25 3.51 -0.13 5.57
N ILE A 26 3.41 -0.34 4.27
CA ILE A 26 4.19 0.43 3.29
C ILE A 26 3.39 1.69 2.97
N ASN A 27 4.02 2.84 3.08
CA ASN A 27 3.49 4.10 2.59
C ASN A 27 4.23 4.48 1.31
N VAL A 28 3.47 4.91 0.31
CA VAL A 28 3.98 5.25 -1.02
C VAL A 28 3.50 6.65 -1.38
N VAL A 29 4.44 7.56 -1.66
CA VAL A 29 4.18 8.85 -2.29
C VAL A 29 4.74 8.80 -3.69
N TYR A 30 3.93 9.06 -4.71
CA TYR A 30 4.30 8.86 -6.10
C TYR A 30 3.74 9.93 -7.02
N ASP A 31 4.45 10.19 -8.12
CA ASP A 31 3.99 11.07 -9.19
C ASP A 31 3.22 10.24 -10.21
N ARG A 32 1.88 10.37 -10.24
CA ARG A 32 1.03 9.64 -11.19
C ARG A 32 1.38 9.96 -12.66
N TYR A 33 2.06 11.07 -12.92
CA TYR A 33 2.47 11.54 -14.24
C TYR A 33 3.95 11.24 -14.54
N ALA A 34 4.63 10.44 -13.71
CA ALA A 34 6.03 10.03 -13.91
C ALA A 34 6.35 9.46 -15.31
N LEU A 35 5.37 8.80 -15.95
CA LEU A 35 5.46 8.29 -17.32
C LEU A 35 4.57 9.06 -18.30
N ASP A 36 4.56 10.39 -18.17
CA ASP A 36 3.80 11.28 -19.06
C ASP A 36 2.28 10.96 -19.06
N GLY A 37 1.79 10.56 -17.88
CA GLY A 37 0.40 10.14 -17.63
C GLY A 37 0.07 8.70 -18.02
N LEU A 38 1.03 7.91 -18.51
CA LEU A 38 0.85 6.47 -18.70
C LEU A 38 0.79 5.73 -17.35
N SER A 39 -0.12 4.76 -17.26
CA SER A 39 -0.25 3.91 -16.08
C SER A 39 0.99 3.06 -15.85
N TYR A 40 1.27 2.80 -14.57
CA TYR A 40 2.31 1.90 -14.12
C TYR A 40 1.93 1.27 -12.78
N THR A 41 2.63 0.22 -12.39
CA THR A 41 2.40 -0.53 -11.15
C THR A 41 3.67 -0.57 -10.32
N ILE A 42 3.59 -0.23 -9.04
CA ILE A 42 4.67 -0.44 -8.06
C ILE A 42 4.35 -1.74 -7.34
N GLN A 43 5.13 -2.80 -7.58
CA GLN A 43 4.89 -4.14 -7.03
C GLN A 43 5.83 -4.39 -5.85
N PHE A 44 5.28 -4.87 -4.73
CA PHE A 44 6.00 -5.14 -3.50
C PHE A 44 6.11 -6.63 -3.23
N PHE A 45 7.29 -7.04 -2.76
CA PHE A 45 7.64 -8.42 -2.50
C PHE A 45 8.35 -8.53 -1.16
N ILE A 46 8.06 -9.59 -0.42
CA ILE A 46 8.71 -9.94 0.84
C ILE A 46 9.07 -11.42 0.86
N GLY A 47 10.36 -11.72 0.99
CA GLY A 47 10.80 -13.10 1.09
C GLY A 47 12.22 -13.40 0.68
N GLY A 48 12.56 -14.67 0.72
CA GLY A 48 13.92 -15.18 0.57
C GLY A 48 14.07 -16.41 1.45
N PRO A 49 14.69 -17.50 0.97
CA PRO A 49 14.95 -18.66 1.81
C PRO A 49 15.93 -18.27 2.94
N PRO A 50 15.88 -18.97 4.09
CA PRO A 50 16.88 -18.78 5.14
C PRO A 50 18.29 -18.95 4.56
N GLY A 51 19.14 -17.93 4.68
CA GLY A 51 20.52 -17.96 4.18
C GLY A 51 20.76 -17.29 2.82
N GLU A 52 19.72 -16.83 2.12
CA GLU A 52 19.88 -15.94 0.96
C GLU A 52 19.69 -14.47 1.36
N ASP A 53 20.47 -13.57 0.78
CA ASP A 53 20.47 -12.13 1.12
C ASP A 53 19.46 -11.31 0.31
N THR A 54 18.76 -11.93 -0.65
CA THR A 54 17.89 -11.20 -1.58
C THR A 54 16.57 -11.90 -1.87
N THR A 55 15.50 -11.11 -1.89
CA THR A 55 14.16 -11.53 -2.34
C THR A 55 14.09 -11.62 -3.85
N ASN A 56 13.62 -12.76 -4.35
CA ASN A 56 13.27 -12.89 -5.76
C ASN A 56 11.88 -12.28 -6.05
N PHE A 57 11.63 -11.90 -7.30
CA PHE A 57 10.36 -11.31 -7.75
C PHE A 57 9.33 -12.38 -8.16
N GLU A 58 9.19 -13.43 -7.35
CA GLU A 58 8.27 -14.53 -7.60
C GLU A 58 6.91 -14.33 -6.93
N LYS A 59 5.89 -15.03 -7.45
CA LYS A 59 4.50 -14.93 -6.99
C LYS A 59 4.35 -15.26 -5.50
N HIS A 60 5.11 -16.21 -4.97
CA HIS A 60 5.01 -16.62 -3.57
C HIS A 60 5.55 -15.56 -2.58
N ASN A 61 6.42 -14.66 -3.06
CA ASN A 61 6.92 -13.53 -2.27
C ASN A 61 6.10 -12.26 -2.49
N TYR A 62 5.08 -12.29 -3.33
CA TYR A 62 4.28 -11.12 -3.66
C TYR A 62 3.40 -10.68 -2.47
N VAL A 63 3.48 -9.39 -2.12
CA VAL A 63 2.70 -8.78 -1.04
C VAL A 63 1.49 -8.06 -1.64
N GLY A 64 1.75 -7.16 -2.58
CA GLY A 64 0.72 -6.27 -3.10
C GLY A 64 1.31 -5.26 -4.06
N HIS A 65 0.49 -4.31 -4.47
CA HIS A 65 0.92 -3.26 -5.39
C HIS A 65 0.15 -1.96 -5.22
N VAL A 66 0.74 -0.89 -5.74
CA VAL A 66 0.06 0.38 -6.00
C VAL A 66 -0.05 0.53 -7.52
N TYR A 67 -1.26 0.68 -8.02
CA TYR A 67 -1.52 0.94 -9.44
C TYR A 67 -1.75 2.44 -9.66
N SER A 68 -0.93 3.05 -10.51
CA SER A 68 -1.16 4.42 -10.98
C SER A 68 -2.16 4.38 -12.13
N PHE A 69 -3.41 4.77 -11.86
CA PHE A 69 -4.40 4.97 -12.92
C PHE A 69 -4.13 6.30 -13.62
N GLY A 70 -3.49 6.21 -14.78
CA GLY A 70 -3.15 7.34 -15.63
C GLY A 70 -4.12 7.48 -16.82
N GLY A 71 -4.58 8.70 -17.06
CA GLY A 71 -5.14 9.08 -18.34
C GLY A 71 -4.02 9.70 -19.18
N ARG A 72 -3.68 9.07 -20.30
CA ARG A 72 -2.66 9.58 -21.23
C ARG A 72 -2.97 11.04 -21.55
N HIS A 73 -1.97 11.91 -21.58
CA HIS A 73 -2.13 13.28 -22.08
C HIS A 73 -2.50 13.20 -23.57
N SER A 74 -3.79 13.17 -23.89
CA SER A 74 -4.24 13.22 -25.27
C SER A 74 -4.20 14.67 -25.73
N THR A 75 -3.58 14.92 -26.88
CA THR A 75 -3.67 16.22 -27.57
C THR A 75 -5.03 16.45 -28.22
N SER A 76 -5.94 15.47 -28.17
CA SER A 76 -7.33 15.58 -28.63
C SER A 76 -8.22 16.33 -27.64
N GLU A 77 -9.32 16.90 -28.14
CA GLU A 77 -10.32 17.72 -27.43
C GLU A 77 -11.04 17.03 -26.22
N GLY A 78 -10.56 15.88 -25.75
CA GLY A 78 -11.11 15.13 -24.61
C GLY A 78 -10.21 15.04 -23.37
N SER A 79 -9.07 15.75 -23.31
CA SER A 79 -8.19 15.66 -22.13
C SER A 79 -8.85 16.26 -20.88
N CYS A 80 -8.80 15.53 -19.76
CA CYS A 80 -9.36 16.00 -18.49
C CYS A 80 -8.59 17.22 -17.98
N LYS A 81 -9.25 18.38 -17.96
CA LYS A 81 -8.67 19.66 -17.50
C LYS A 81 -8.07 19.57 -16.09
N ASN A 82 -8.72 18.83 -15.19
CA ASN A 82 -8.22 18.61 -13.83
C ASN A 82 -6.90 17.80 -13.85
N CYS A 83 -6.83 16.72 -14.62
CA CYS A 83 -5.61 15.93 -14.74
C CYS A 83 -4.44 16.76 -15.28
N LYS A 84 -4.70 17.65 -16.24
CA LYS A 84 -3.68 18.57 -16.76
C LYS A 84 -3.21 19.53 -15.68
N GLY A 85 -4.13 20.16 -14.95
CA GLY A 85 -3.81 21.06 -13.84
C GLY A 85 -3.01 20.37 -12.73
N GLN A 86 -3.36 19.14 -12.36
CA GLN A 86 -2.60 18.36 -11.38
C GLN A 86 -1.18 18.04 -11.85
N ALA A 87 -1.00 17.71 -13.13
CA ALA A 87 0.32 17.44 -13.70
C ALA A 87 1.20 18.70 -13.70
N GLU A 88 0.65 19.84 -14.12
CA GLU A 88 1.34 21.14 -14.12
C GLU A 88 1.71 21.59 -12.70
N ALA A 89 0.79 21.42 -11.75
CA ALA A 89 1.01 21.70 -10.34
C ALA A 89 1.88 20.63 -9.63
N GLN A 90 2.33 19.60 -10.36
CA GLN A 90 3.17 18.52 -9.84
C GLN A 90 2.61 17.81 -8.60
N VAL A 91 1.28 17.64 -8.55
CA VAL A 91 0.58 17.03 -7.42
C VAL A 91 0.99 15.57 -7.27
N LEU A 92 1.46 15.20 -6.08
CA LEU A 92 1.79 13.82 -5.73
C LEU A 92 0.57 13.07 -5.22
N SER A 93 0.55 11.77 -5.45
CA SER A 93 -0.45 10.83 -4.96
C SER A 93 0.12 9.99 -3.82
N CYS A 94 -0.75 9.51 -2.93
CA CYS A 94 -0.37 8.64 -1.82
C CYS A 94 -1.16 7.32 -1.84
N ALA A 95 -0.52 6.23 -1.41
CA ALA A 95 -1.15 4.93 -1.24
C ALA A 95 -0.50 4.14 -0.10
N GLN A 96 -1.21 3.13 0.41
CA GLN A 96 -0.72 2.25 1.46
C GLN A 96 -0.90 0.78 1.07
N VAL A 97 0.08 -0.05 1.43
CA VAL A 97 0.03 -1.51 1.27
C VAL A 97 0.25 -2.14 2.64
N THR A 98 -0.66 -3.02 3.05
CA THR A 98 -0.60 -3.70 4.35
C THR A 98 0.51 -4.75 4.36
N LEU A 99 1.33 -4.81 5.42
CA LEU A 99 2.37 -5.84 5.57
C LEU A 99 2.02 -6.87 6.64
N THR A 100 1.32 -6.47 7.69
CA THR A 100 1.12 -7.30 8.90
C THR A 100 0.51 -8.67 8.62
N ILE A 101 -0.49 -8.75 7.73
CA ILE A 101 -1.09 -10.04 7.37
C ILE A 101 -0.11 -10.95 6.63
N HIS A 102 0.74 -10.39 5.77
CA HIS A 102 1.76 -11.14 5.04
C HIS A 102 2.88 -11.62 5.98
N LEU A 103 3.26 -10.78 6.95
CA LEU A 103 4.21 -11.15 8.00
C LEU A 103 3.65 -12.30 8.86
N LEU A 104 2.39 -12.21 9.28
CA LEU A 104 1.71 -13.25 10.05
C LEU A 104 1.71 -14.62 9.34
N HIS A 105 1.33 -14.64 8.06
CA HIS A 105 1.34 -15.88 7.27
C HIS A 105 2.75 -16.47 7.17
N ARG A 106 3.76 -15.63 6.90
CA ARG A 106 5.13 -16.09 6.78
C ARG A 106 5.68 -16.66 8.10
N ILE A 107 5.35 -16.05 9.24
CA ILE A 107 5.79 -16.56 10.54
C ILE A 107 5.21 -17.92 10.84
N ARG A 108 3.92 -18.10 10.54
CA ARG A 108 3.24 -19.38 10.69
C ARG A 108 3.91 -20.48 9.86
N ASP A 109 4.33 -20.15 8.64
CA ASP A 109 4.82 -21.13 7.69
C ASP A 109 6.33 -21.42 7.83
N TYR A 110 7.13 -20.46 8.32
CA TYR A 110 8.60 -20.53 8.23
C TYR A 110 9.37 -20.28 9.52
N VAL A 111 8.73 -19.86 10.62
CA VAL A 111 9.42 -19.60 11.89
C VAL A 111 8.96 -20.63 12.93
N PRO A 112 9.81 -21.61 13.30
CA PRO A 112 9.44 -22.72 14.18
C PRO A 112 8.97 -22.30 15.57
N ASP A 113 9.51 -21.20 16.11
CA ASP A 113 9.16 -20.69 17.45
C ASP A 113 8.03 -19.65 17.43
N HIS A 114 7.54 -19.29 16.23
CA HIS A 114 6.54 -18.25 16.04
C HIS A 114 6.89 -16.96 16.81
N SER A 115 8.17 -16.63 16.99
CA SER A 115 8.60 -15.35 17.52
C SER A 115 9.01 -14.46 16.35
N PHE A 116 8.63 -13.18 16.39
CA PHE A 116 9.12 -12.20 15.41
C PHE A 116 10.01 -11.17 16.10
N GLU A 117 11.03 -11.67 16.81
CA GLU A 117 12.20 -10.83 17.10
C GLU A 117 12.90 -10.53 15.76
N GLY A 118 13.18 -9.25 15.51
CA GLY A 118 13.87 -8.84 14.27
C GLY A 118 12.97 -8.57 13.04
N VAL A 119 11.66 -8.28 13.19
CA VAL A 119 10.77 -7.89 12.07
C VAL A 119 11.40 -6.83 11.16
N GLU A 120 11.96 -5.80 11.78
CA GLU A 120 12.45 -4.60 11.09
C GLU A 120 13.73 -4.92 10.33
N GLU A 121 14.60 -5.77 10.90
CA GLU A 121 15.74 -6.32 10.19
C GLU A 121 15.32 -7.23 9.04
N TYR A 122 14.31 -8.09 9.27
CA TYR A 122 13.75 -8.95 8.24
C TYR A 122 13.22 -8.12 7.06
N LEU A 123 12.43 -7.07 7.33
CA LEU A 123 11.95 -6.13 6.32
C LEU A 123 13.11 -5.39 5.63
N ARG A 124 14.13 -4.97 6.38
CA ARG A 124 15.33 -4.32 5.82
C ARG A 124 16.01 -5.22 4.79
N ARG A 125 16.17 -6.51 5.08
CA ARG A 125 16.83 -7.48 4.18
C ARG A 125 15.93 -7.88 3.00
N TYR A 126 14.66 -8.17 3.27
CA TYR A 126 13.79 -8.91 2.37
C TYR A 126 12.60 -8.12 1.79
N LEU A 127 12.39 -6.86 2.15
CA LEU A 127 11.41 -6.04 1.45
C LEU A 127 12.03 -5.49 0.16
N ARG A 128 11.48 -5.88 -0.99
CA ARG A 128 11.89 -5.41 -2.32
C ARG A 128 10.68 -4.92 -3.11
N TRP A 129 10.94 -4.10 -4.11
CA TRP A 129 9.91 -3.63 -5.03
C TRP A 129 10.49 -3.37 -6.42
N ARG A 130 9.58 -3.31 -7.40
CA ARG A 130 9.88 -2.91 -8.76
C ARG A 130 8.74 -2.11 -9.35
N VAL A 131 9.07 -1.28 -10.34
CA VAL A 131 8.07 -0.55 -11.12
C VAL A 131 7.89 -1.24 -12.47
N VAL A 132 6.64 -1.48 -12.83
CA VAL A 132 6.25 -2.17 -14.07
C VAL A 132 5.36 -1.23 -14.87
N LYS A 133 5.74 -0.96 -16.12
CA LYS A 133 4.94 -0.15 -17.04
C LYS A 133 3.69 -0.90 -17.47
N TYR A 134 2.72 -0.16 -18.00
CA TYR A 134 1.66 -0.77 -18.78
C TYR A 134 2.26 -1.65 -19.90
N GLY A 135 1.83 -2.91 -19.99
CA GLY A 135 2.41 -3.91 -20.91
C GLY A 135 3.44 -4.86 -20.27
N GLY A 136 3.80 -4.67 -18.99
CA GLY A 136 4.61 -5.65 -18.24
C GLY A 136 6.12 -5.41 -18.24
N GLU A 137 6.60 -4.38 -18.95
CA GLU A 137 8.02 -4.01 -18.96
C GLU A 137 8.46 -3.48 -17.58
N VAL A 138 9.52 -4.05 -17.01
CA VAL A 138 10.12 -3.57 -15.76
C VAL A 138 10.98 -2.34 -16.05
N VAL A 139 10.80 -1.28 -15.27
CA VAL A 139 11.61 -0.06 -15.38
C VAL A 139 13.06 -0.36 -14.95
N SER A 140 14.03 -0.05 -15.82
CA SER A 140 15.47 -0.17 -15.52
C SER A 140 15.91 0.83 -14.44
N GLU A 141 17.12 0.66 -13.89
CA GLU A 141 17.66 1.57 -12.88
C GLU A 141 17.81 3.01 -13.41
N GLU A 142 18.24 3.17 -14.66
CA GLU A 142 18.37 4.48 -15.33
C GLU A 142 16.99 5.10 -15.57
N GLY A 143 16.02 4.28 -15.97
CA GLY A 143 14.63 4.70 -16.11
C GLY A 143 14.05 5.17 -14.78
N PHE A 144 14.38 4.46 -13.69
CA PHE A 144 13.99 4.81 -12.34
C PHE A 144 14.55 6.18 -11.94
N LYS A 145 15.88 6.37 -12.05
CA LYS A 145 16.56 7.63 -11.71
C LYS A 145 15.98 8.83 -12.48
N ARG A 146 15.64 8.63 -13.75
CA ARG A 146 15.14 9.69 -14.64
C ARG A 146 13.68 10.06 -14.41
N LYS A 147 12.80 9.06 -14.29
CA LYS A 147 11.35 9.26 -14.33
C LYS A 147 10.68 9.15 -12.96
N PHE A 148 11.34 8.53 -11.98
CA PHE A 148 10.76 8.25 -10.66
C PHE A 148 11.53 8.95 -9.53
N SER A 149 12.13 10.11 -9.80
CA SER A 149 12.88 10.89 -8.80
C SER A 149 12.03 11.38 -7.62
N LYS A 150 10.70 11.50 -7.81
CA LYS A 150 9.74 11.89 -6.77
C LYS A 150 9.10 10.71 -6.04
N LEU A 151 9.37 9.47 -6.44
CA LEU A 151 8.84 8.29 -5.77
C LEU A 151 9.50 8.15 -4.40
N GLN A 152 8.67 8.06 -3.36
CA GLN A 152 9.09 7.83 -1.98
C GLN A 152 8.33 6.65 -1.41
N ILE A 153 9.06 5.65 -0.93
CA ILE A 153 8.55 4.45 -0.30
C ILE A 153 9.12 4.42 1.12
N SER A 154 8.23 4.34 2.10
CA SER A 154 8.59 4.19 3.50
C SER A 154 7.84 3.01 4.11
N VAL A 155 8.40 2.44 5.17
CA VAL A 155 7.66 1.52 6.04
C VAL A 155 7.32 2.27 7.32
N LEU A 156 6.06 2.17 7.74
CA LEU A 156 5.59 2.74 8.99
C LEU A 156 5.24 1.61 9.95
N ARG A 157 5.60 1.79 11.22
CA ARG A 157 5.22 0.93 12.33
C ARG A 157 4.20 1.65 13.19
N GLY A 158 2.97 1.15 13.19
CA GLY A 158 1.92 1.55 14.10
C GLY A 158 1.79 0.59 15.29
N THR A 159 0.99 0.99 16.26
CA THR A 159 0.53 0.10 17.34
C THR A 159 -0.97 -0.08 17.21
N GLY A 160 -1.39 -1.32 16.96
CA GLY A 160 -2.79 -1.70 17.00
C GLY A 160 -3.24 -2.00 18.43
N ARG A 161 -4.46 -1.59 18.79
CA ARG A 161 -5.07 -1.90 20.08
C ARG A 161 -6.53 -2.32 19.93
N ILE A 162 -6.93 -3.34 20.67
CA ILE A 162 -8.34 -3.71 20.84
C ILE A 162 -8.95 -2.74 21.87
N LYS A 163 -10.07 -2.09 21.56
CA LYS A 163 -10.75 -1.20 22.51
C LYS A 163 -11.23 -1.99 23.75
N PRO A 164 -10.90 -1.54 24.97
CA PRO A 164 -11.48 -2.12 26.19
C PRO A 164 -12.97 -1.78 26.21
N GLY A 165 -13.83 -2.79 26.10
CA GLY A 165 -15.30 -2.67 25.99
C GLY A 165 -15.91 -3.46 24.84
N ASN A 166 -15.14 -3.75 23.78
CA ASN A 166 -15.62 -4.49 22.62
C ASN A 166 -15.14 -5.96 22.60
N ALA A 167 -14.34 -6.36 23.59
CA ALA A 167 -13.88 -7.74 23.75
C ALA A 167 -15.00 -8.73 24.14
N GLN A 168 -16.17 -8.23 24.57
CA GLN A 168 -17.31 -9.05 25.02
C GLN A 168 -18.56 -8.99 24.12
N SER A 169 -18.56 -8.16 23.07
CA SER A 169 -19.69 -8.11 22.13
C SER A 169 -19.17 -8.33 20.71
N ALA A 170 -19.62 -9.42 20.08
CA ALA A 170 -19.21 -9.91 18.77
C ALA A 170 -19.43 -8.93 17.59
N GLY A 171 -19.75 -7.66 17.84
CA GLY A 171 -20.22 -6.69 16.84
C GLY A 171 -19.31 -5.50 16.53
N SER A 172 -18.21 -5.24 17.25
CA SER A 172 -17.40 -4.05 16.93
C SER A 172 -15.94 -4.12 17.40
N VAL A 173 -15.11 -4.96 16.79
CA VAL A 173 -13.64 -4.88 17.01
C VAL A 173 -13.05 -3.74 16.16
N SER A 174 -13.40 -2.48 16.48
CA SER A 174 -12.75 -1.32 15.87
C SER A 174 -11.40 -1.11 16.56
N SER A 175 -10.31 -1.41 15.86
CA SER A 175 -8.96 -1.09 16.31
C SER A 175 -8.76 0.42 16.29
N LEU A 176 -8.13 0.95 17.33
CA LEU A 176 -7.58 2.29 17.29
C LEU A 176 -6.15 2.18 16.79
N HIS A 177 -5.81 2.95 15.77
CA HIS A 177 -4.45 3.05 15.27
C HIS A 177 -3.80 4.30 15.88
N SER A 178 -2.68 4.14 16.57
CA SER A 178 -1.91 5.26 17.12
C SER A 178 -0.54 5.36 16.45
N GLU A 179 -0.13 6.61 16.19
CA GLU A 179 1.25 7.08 16.01
C GLU A 179 2.14 6.15 15.17
N CYS A 180 1.86 6.10 13.87
CA CYS A 180 2.73 5.43 12.90
C CYS A 180 4.10 6.10 12.85
N VAL A 181 5.13 5.40 13.31
CA VAL A 181 6.52 5.87 13.26
C VAL A 181 7.19 5.36 11.98
N PRO A 182 7.85 6.23 11.19
CA PRO A 182 8.60 5.79 10.03
C PRO A 182 9.83 4.96 10.43
N LEU A 183 10.13 3.92 9.64
CA LEU A 183 11.30 3.07 9.76
C LEU A 183 12.23 3.29 8.55
N PRO A 184 13.01 4.40 8.52
CA PRO A 184 13.77 4.79 7.34
C PRO A 184 14.82 3.75 6.93
N GLU A 185 15.41 3.04 7.90
CA GLU A 185 16.44 2.02 7.69
C GLU A 185 15.95 0.84 6.84
N VAL A 186 14.65 0.53 6.89
CA VAL A 186 14.05 -0.57 6.12
C VAL A 186 14.13 -0.31 4.62
N THR A 187 14.01 0.95 4.22
CA THR A 187 13.99 1.39 2.83
C THR A 187 15.27 2.08 2.38
N TYR A 188 16.17 2.38 3.31
CA TYR A 188 17.41 3.11 3.04
C TYR A 188 18.27 2.41 1.97
N GLY A 189 18.82 3.19 1.05
CA GLY A 189 19.67 2.69 -0.04
C GLY A 189 18.92 1.96 -1.17
N LYS A 190 17.61 1.72 -1.03
CA LYS A 190 16.79 1.08 -2.09
C LYS A 190 16.19 2.14 -3.03
N PRO A 191 15.91 1.80 -4.31
CA PRO A 191 15.36 2.76 -5.28
C PRO A 191 14.06 3.42 -4.80
N GLY A 192 14.08 4.75 -4.61
CA GLY A 192 12.90 5.49 -4.12
C GLY A 192 12.57 5.25 -2.65
N GLY A 193 13.45 4.61 -1.88
CA GLY A 193 13.30 4.49 -0.44
C GLY A 193 13.43 5.85 0.26
N LEU A 194 12.71 6.01 1.37
CA LEU A 194 12.83 7.20 2.21
C LEU A 194 14.26 7.33 2.74
N ARG A 195 14.86 8.50 2.54
CA ARG A 195 16.20 8.80 3.05
C ARG A 195 16.14 9.26 4.52
N LEU A 196 17.17 8.95 5.28
CA LEU A 196 17.29 9.31 6.71
C LEU A 196 17.22 10.83 6.95
N ASP A 197 17.78 11.64 6.05
CA ASP A 197 17.76 13.12 6.10
C ASP A 197 16.39 13.75 5.76
N LYS A 198 15.45 12.93 5.25
CA LYS A 198 14.09 13.35 4.89
C LYS A 198 13.02 12.64 5.71
N ALA A 199 13.42 11.85 6.71
CA ALA A 199 12.46 11.33 7.67
C ALA A 199 11.89 12.53 8.44
N PRO A 200 10.56 12.72 8.48
CA PRO A 200 9.99 13.78 9.29
C PRO A 200 10.43 13.57 10.74
N GLU A 201 11.13 14.55 11.33
CA GLU A 201 11.28 14.62 12.78
C GLU A 201 9.87 14.64 13.35
N ASN A 202 9.49 13.56 14.03
CA ASN A 202 8.16 13.37 14.61
C ASN A 202 7.74 14.63 15.38
N SER A 203 6.90 15.47 14.77
CA SER A 203 6.33 16.63 15.45
C SER A 203 4.97 17.07 14.92
N GLU A 204 4.46 16.53 13.80
CA GLU A 204 3.06 16.70 13.44
C GLU A 204 2.35 15.35 13.22
N PRO A 205 1.30 15.04 14.01
CA PRO A 205 0.47 13.89 13.73
C PRO A 205 -0.13 14.04 12.32
N PHE A 206 -0.06 12.94 11.58
CA PHE A 206 -0.71 12.77 10.28
C PHE A 206 -2.08 13.48 10.31
N ILE A 207 -2.27 14.47 9.43
CA ILE A 207 -3.50 15.26 9.35
C ILE A 207 -4.67 14.29 9.37
N SER A 208 -5.43 14.32 10.47
CA SER A 208 -6.72 13.65 10.55
C SER A 208 -7.49 14.11 9.33
N GLN A 209 -7.87 13.18 8.44
CA GLN A 209 -8.82 13.51 7.40
C GLN A 209 -10.10 13.91 8.10
N ASN A 210 -10.26 15.23 8.28
CA ASN A 210 -11.42 15.82 8.86
C ASN A 210 -12.60 15.35 8.01
N LYS A 211 -13.55 14.65 8.63
CA LYS A 211 -14.79 14.17 7.98
C LYS A 211 -15.52 15.27 7.20
N SER A 212 -15.23 16.53 7.49
CA SER A 212 -15.77 17.71 6.80
C SER A 212 -15.32 17.88 5.34
N ALA A 213 -14.29 17.16 4.86
CA ALA A 213 -13.83 17.28 3.47
C ALA A 213 -14.53 16.32 2.49
N VAL A 214 -15.35 15.39 2.98
CA VAL A 214 -16.19 14.54 2.14
C VAL A 214 -17.56 15.21 2.04
N GLN A 215 -17.82 15.93 0.94
CA GLN A 215 -19.20 16.30 0.64
C GLN A 215 -20.03 15.01 0.52
N PRO A 216 -21.16 14.89 1.22
CA PRO A 216 -22.03 13.74 1.06
C PRO A 216 -22.48 13.64 -0.40
N LEU A 217 -22.44 12.43 -0.93
CA LEU A 217 -22.97 12.11 -2.25
C LEU A 217 -24.40 12.67 -2.34
N PRO A 218 -24.75 13.48 -3.36
CA PRO A 218 -26.07 14.08 -3.45
C PRO A 218 -27.15 13.00 -3.43
N THR A 219 -28.07 13.08 -2.47
CA THR A 219 -29.09 12.06 -2.18
C THR A 219 -30.25 12.05 -3.19
N ARG A 220 -30.04 12.54 -4.41
CA ARG A 220 -31.03 12.48 -5.48
C ARG A 220 -30.36 12.13 -6.80
N LEU A 221 -30.62 10.92 -7.27
CA LEU A 221 -30.55 10.60 -8.69
C LEU A 221 -31.44 11.61 -9.44
N PRO A 222 -30.96 12.27 -10.51
CA PRO A 222 -31.83 12.99 -11.41
C PRO A 222 -32.87 12.02 -11.96
N GLN A 223 -34.16 12.31 -11.73
CA GLN A 223 -35.25 11.62 -12.41
C GLN A 223 -35.11 11.84 -13.92
N GLN A 224 -35.18 10.72 -14.66
CA GLN A 224 -35.40 10.60 -16.10
C GLN A 224 -34.36 11.24 -17.03
N ALA A 225 -33.32 10.47 -17.36
CA ALA A 225 -32.84 10.42 -18.73
C ALA A 225 -33.58 9.26 -19.42
N LYS A 226 -34.40 9.56 -20.43
CA LYS A 226 -35.02 8.55 -21.30
C LYS A 226 -33.90 7.80 -22.01
N TYR A 227 -33.80 6.50 -21.78
CA TYR A 227 -33.00 5.61 -22.60
C TYR A 227 -33.84 5.19 -23.79
N ASP A 228 -33.49 5.64 -24.99
CA ASP A 228 -33.97 5.03 -26.23
C ASP A 228 -33.30 3.66 -26.36
N LEU A 229 -34.10 2.62 -26.13
CA LEU A 229 -33.72 1.22 -26.33
C LEU A 229 -33.66 0.94 -27.84
N TYR A 230 -32.45 0.82 -28.40
CA TYR A 230 -32.27 0.15 -29.68
C TYR A 230 -32.30 -1.37 -29.47
N PRO A 231 -33.16 -2.14 -30.18
CA PRO A 231 -33.19 -3.59 -30.04
C PRO A 231 -31.94 -4.22 -30.67
N LEU A 232 -31.26 -5.06 -29.89
CA LEU A 232 -30.24 -5.99 -30.33
C LEU A 232 -30.88 -7.12 -31.13
N THR A 233 -30.80 -7.05 -32.46
CA THR A 233 -30.97 -8.23 -33.31
C THR A 233 -29.94 -8.22 -34.44
N ASN A 234 -29.22 -9.35 -34.53
CA ASN A 234 -28.40 -9.85 -35.63
C ASN A 234 -26.97 -9.31 -35.76
N LEU A 235 -26.04 -10.00 -35.11
CA LEU A 235 -24.68 -10.16 -35.62
C LEU A 235 -24.43 -11.64 -35.91
N VAL A 236 -24.53 -11.98 -37.19
CA VAL A 236 -23.98 -13.19 -37.80
C VAL A 236 -22.49 -12.93 -38.02
N TYR A 237 -21.63 -13.83 -37.51
CA TYR A 237 -20.19 -13.82 -37.76
C TYR A 237 -19.88 -14.25 -39.20
N PRO A 238 -18.96 -13.55 -39.87
CA PRO A 238 -17.90 -14.18 -40.65
C PRO A 238 -16.54 -14.08 -39.97
#